data_AF-A0A0P9HGE1-F1
#
_entry.id   AF-A0A0P9HGE1-F1
#
_cell.length_a   1.000
_cell.length_b   1.000
_cell.length_c   1.000
_cell.angle_alpha   90.00
_cell.angle_beta   90.00
_cell.angle_gamma   90.00
#
_symmetry.space_group_name_H-M   'P 1'
#
loop_
_entity.id
_entity.type
_entity.pdbx_description
1 polymer ?
#
loop_
_entity_poly.entity_id
_entity_poly.type
_entity_poly.pdbx_seq_one_letter_code
_entity_poly.pdbx_strand_id
1 'polypeptide(L)' 'MNKLTAICFTLLLTGCAATDAFEPWVKPYERENLAQPVMQWQLDAVESGYIHHVYQAREGAKGAEGTSGGGCGCN' A
#
# COMPACT_ATOMS: atom_id res chain seq x y z
N MET A 1 12.30 34.26 28.85
CA MET A 1 11.92 33.82 27.49
C MET A 1 12.25 32.34 27.22
N ASN A 2 13.29 31.81 27.85
CA ASN A 2 13.92 30.52 27.54
C ASN A 2 13.14 29.32 28.12
N LYS A 3 12.36 29.55 29.18
CA LYS A 3 11.49 28.53 29.80
C LYS A 3 10.25 28.22 28.93
N LEU A 4 9.71 29.25 28.27
CA LEU A 4 8.55 29.13 27.38
C LEU A 4 8.91 28.36 26.09
N THR A 5 10.09 28.63 25.52
CA THR A 5 10.60 27.89 24.37
C THR A 5 10.88 26.42 24.70
N ALA A 6 11.39 26.13 25.90
CA ALA A 6 11.61 24.75 26.34
C ALA A 6 10.29 23.97 26.52
N ILE A 7 9.26 24.60 27.09
CA ILE A 7 7.93 23.98 27.27
C ILE A 7 7.27 23.68 25.92
N CYS A 8 7.34 24.60 24.94
CA CYS A 8 6.84 24.34 23.59
C CYS A 8 7.55 23.17 22.92
N PHE A 9 8.88 23.06 23.09
CA PHE A 9 9.66 21.97 22.51
C PHE A 9 9.28 20.61 23.10
N THR A 10 9.08 20.53 24.42
CA THR A 10 8.64 19.29 25.08
C THR A 10 7.22 18.87 24.69
N LEU A 11 6.33 19.82 24.39
CA LEU A 11 4.95 19.54 23.93
C LEU A 11 4.91 18.97 22.51
N LEU A 12 5.83 19.39 21.63
CA LEU A 12 5.93 18.86 20.27
C LEU A 12 6.44 17.41 20.24
N LEU A 13 7.21 16.99 21.24
CA LEU A 13 7.82 15.66 21.33
C LEU A 13 6.88 14.57 21.86
N THR A 14 5.82 14.92 22.58
CA THR A 14 4.89 13.94 23.17
C THR A 14 3.73 13.53 22.26
N GLY A 15 3.56 14.19 21.10
CA GLY A 15 2.46 13.92 20.17
C GLY A 15 2.49 12.51 19.54
N CYS A 16 3.67 11.89 19.40
CA CYS A 16 3.80 10.55 18.83
C CYS A 16 3.77 9.41 19.86
N ALA A 17 3.84 9.73 21.17
CA ALA A 17 4.00 8.75 22.24
C ALA A 17 2.72 8.51 23.06
N ALA A 18 1.58 9.10 22.65
CA ALA A 18 0.28 8.80 23.24
C ALA A 18 -0.22 7.41 22.80
N THR A 19 0.52 6.36 23.15
CA THR A 19 0.24 4.96 22.78
C THR A 19 -0.62 4.23 23.81
N ASP A 20 -0.80 4.80 25.01
CA ASP A 20 -1.56 4.16 26.10
C ASP A 20 -3.06 4.46 26.07
N ALA A 21 -3.47 5.51 25.34
CA ALA A 21 -4.87 5.88 25.09
C ALA A 21 -5.33 5.57 23.66
N PHE A 22 -4.41 5.06 22.83
CA PHE A 22 -4.73 4.61 21.48
C PHE A 22 -5.08 3.13 21.62
N GLU A 23 -6.35 2.78 21.47
CA GLU A 23 -6.79 1.41 21.36
C GLU A 23 -6.45 0.98 19.91
N PRO A 24 -5.27 0.41 19.62
CA PRO A 24 -4.74 0.34 18.26
C PRO A 24 -5.43 -0.74 17.43
N TRP A 25 -6.37 -1.47 18.01
CA TRP A 25 -6.99 -2.62 17.38
C TRP A 25 -8.43 -2.31 16.98
N VAL A 26 -8.67 -2.42 15.67
CA VAL A 26 -9.99 -2.76 15.14
C VAL A 26 -10.50 -3.98 15.91
N LYS A 27 -11.74 -3.92 16.41
CA LYS A 27 -12.32 -5.03 17.17
C LYS A 27 -12.30 -6.30 16.30
N PRO A 28 -12.14 -7.50 16.87
CA PRO A 28 -12.05 -8.74 16.08
C PRO A 28 -13.22 -8.93 15.09
N TYR A 29 -14.41 -8.47 15.47
CA TYR A 29 -15.65 -8.50 14.69
C TYR A 29 -15.91 -7.25 13.84
N GLU A 30 -14.92 -6.36 13.70
CA GLU A 30 -14.94 -5.27 12.71
C GLU A 30 -13.94 -5.54 11.58
N ARG A 31 -13.11 -6.61 11.71
CA ARG A 31 -12.05 -6.96 10.74
C ARG A 31 -12.60 -7.56 9.46
N GLU A 32 -13.80 -8.14 9.50
CA GLU A 32 -14.53 -8.60 8.32
C GLU A 32 -14.82 -7.46 7.35
N ASN A 33 -15.02 -6.23 7.83
CA ASN A 33 -15.16 -5.06 6.96
C ASN A 33 -13.89 -4.77 6.16
N LEU A 34 -12.73 -5.15 6.70
CA LEU A 34 -11.44 -5.00 6.04
C LEU A 34 -11.08 -6.19 5.14
N ALA A 35 -11.81 -7.29 5.22
CA ALA A 35 -11.57 -8.53 4.47
C ALA A 35 -12.61 -8.79 3.38
N GLN A 36 -13.40 -7.77 3.01
CA GLN A 36 -14.42 -7.93 1.97
C GLN A 36 -13.77 -8.24 0.60
N PRO A 37 -14.33 -9.17 -0.20
CA PRO A 37 -13.77 -9.54 -1.51
C PRO A 37 -13.59 -8.36 -2.47
N VAL A 38 -14.44 -7.33 -2.37
CA VAL A 38 -14.35 -6.11 -3.18
C VAL A 38 -13.06 -5.31 -2.94
N MET A 39 -12.39 -5.51 -1.81
CA MET A 39 -11.13 -4.86 -1.48
C MET A 39 -9.90 -5.66 -1.94
N GLN A 40 -10.10 -6.81 -2.61
CA GLN A 40 -9.00 -7.55 -3.22
C GLN A 40 -8.44 -6.80 -4.43
N TRP A 41 -7.12 -6.82 -4.60
CA TRP A 41 -6.43 -6.21 -5.74
C TRP A 41 -6.80 -6.84 -7.08
N GLN A 42 -7.12 -8.13 -7.08
CA GLN A 42 -7.67 -8.84 -8.23
C GLN A 42 -8.84 -9.70 -7.75
N LEU A 43 -10.05 -9.41 -8.25
CA LEU A 43 -11.26 -10.17 -7.91
C LEU A 43 -11.41 -11.41 -8.79
N ASP A 44 -11.01 -11.32 -10.06
CA ASP A 44 -11.18 -12.37 -11.06
C ASP A 44 -9.83 -12.75 -11.68
N ALA A 45 -9.49 -14.04 -11.57
CA ALA A 45 -8.24 -14.60 -12.09
C ALA A 45 -8.16 -14.59 -13.63
N VAL A 46 -9.29 -14.70 -14.33
CA VAL A 46 -9.37 -14.70 -15.79
C VAL A 46 -9.18 -13.28 -16.32
N GLU A 47 -9.89 -12.31 -15.72
CA GLU A 47 -9.77 -10.89 -16.09
C GLU A 47 -8.36 -10.36 -15.81
N SER A 48 -7.83 -10.63 -14.61
CA SER A 48 -6.47 -10.22 -14.25
C SER A 48 -5.41 -10.83 -15.16
N GLY A 49 -5.55 -12.10 -15.55
CA GLY A 49 -4.66 -12.74 -16.52
C GLY A 49 -4.74 -12.10 -17.91
N TYR A 50 -5.94 -11.77 -18.39
CA TYR A 50 -6.14 -11.08 -19.67
C TYR A 50 -5.51 -9.68 -19.66
N ILE A 51 -5.78 -8.89 -18.62
CA ILE A 51 -5.23 -7.54 -18.47
C ILE A 51 -3.70 -7.60 -18.32
N HIS A 52 -3.17 -8.57 -17.57
CA HIS A 52 -1.72 -8.79 -17.47
C HIS A 52 -1.09 -9.09 -18.83
N HIS A 53 -1.71 -9.95 -19.65
CA HIS A 53 -1.23 -10.22 -21.01
C HIS A 53 -1.25 -8.96 -21.90
N VAL A 54 -2.28 -8.12 -21.78
CA VAL A 54 -2.33 -6.82 -22.48
C VAL A 54 -1.19 -5.90 -22.03
N TYR A 55 -0.90 -5.82 -20.73
CA TYR A 55 0.22 -5.03 -20.23
C TYR A 55 1.55 -5.58 -20.75
N GLN A 56 1.78 -6.89 -20.73
CA GLN A 56 2.97 -7.51 -21.30
C GLN A 56 3.17 -7.16 -22.78
N ALA A 57 2.11 -7.22 -23.57
CA ALA A 57 2.17 -6.88 -25.01
C ALA A 57 2.46 -5.39 -25.26
N ARG A 58 1.96 -4.48 -24.40
CA ARG A 58 2.10 -3.03 -24.58
C ARG A 58 3.35 -2.46 -23.93
N GLU A 59 3.74 -3.01 -22.80
CA GLU A 59 4.82 -2.54 -21.93
C GLU A 59 6.08 -3.40 -22.07
N GLY A 60 6.08 -4.39 -22.98
CA GLY A 60 7.20 -5.29 -23.28
C GLY A 60 8.51 -4.62 -23.69
N ALA A 61 8.66 -3.29 -23.49
CA ALA A 61 9.91 -2.57 -23.33
C ALA A 61 10.78 -3.13 -22.19
N LYS A 62 12.07 -2.74 -22.15
CA LYS A 62 13.00 -3.17 -21.09
C LYS A 62 12.45 -2.78 -19.71
N GLY A 63 12.11 -3.76 -18.87
CA GLY A 63 11.65 -3.54 -17.49
C GLY A 63 10.23 -4.01 -17.17
N ALA A 64 9.49 -4.60 -18.13
CA ALA A 64 8.22 -5.29 -17.85
C ALA A 64 8.41 -6.47 -16.88
N GLU A 65 7.32 -6.86 -16.22
CA GLU A 65 7.27 -7.92 -15.19
C GLU A 65 7.79 -9.26 -15.74
N GLY A 66 9.05 -9.60 -15.43
CA GLY A 66 9.68 -10.88 -15.75
C GLY A 66 10.32 -10.99 -17.15
N THR A 67 11.65 -11.08 -17.19
CA THR A 67 12.53 -11.57 -18.27
C THR A 67 12.17 -11.24 -19.74
N SER A 68 12.99 -10.36 -20.33
CA SER A 68 13.15 -9.99 -21.76
C SER A 68 11.88 -9.53 -22.49
N GLY A 69 11.67 -8.27 -22.86
CA GLY A 69 12.61 -7.18 -23.14
C GLY A 69 12.13 -6.46 -24.40
N GLY A 70 12.25 -5.13 -24.40
CA GLY A 70 11.86 -4.28 -25.53
C GLY A 70 12.50 -4.67 -26.84
N GLY A 71 11.73 -5.28 -27.74
CA GLY A 71 12.12 -5.48 -29.13
C GLY A 71 11.44 -6.66 -29.81
N CYS A 72 10.84 -6.39 -30.99
CA CYS A 72 10.44 -7.33 -32.05
C CYS A 72 9.41 -8.44 -31.72
N GLY A 73 9.06 -8.71 -30.46
CA GLY A 73 7.93 -9.60 -30.13
C GLY A 73 8.15 -11.08 -30.42
N CYS A 74 9.39 -11.58 -30.41
CA CYS A 74 9.68 -13.01 -30.49
C CYS A 74 9.77 -13.61 -29.08
N ASN A 75 8.67 -14.18 -28.59
CA ASN A 75 8.67 -15.27 -27.62
C ASN A 75 8.47 -16.57 -28.40
#